data_AF-A5H8Z3-F1
#
_entry.id   AF-A5H8Z3-F1
#
_cell.length_a   1.000
_cell.length_b   1.000
_cell.length_c   1.000
_cell.angle_alpha   90.00
_cell.angle_beta   90.00
_cell.angle_gamma   90.00
#
_symmetry.space_group_name_H-M   'P 1'
#
loop_
_entity.id
_entity.type
_entity.pdbx_description
1 polymer ?
#
loop_
_entity_poly.entity_id
_entity_poly.type
_entity_poly.pdbx_seq_one_letter_code
_entity_poly.pdbx_strand_id
1 'polypeptide(L)'
;CTTFSTAQRVVVDGSPNKRIGIGAGRGLRTWLVKPSDHSKLVPLGCVGELLLEGPLVAAGYLGDEEKTAAAFLKDPVWLVQGTSRHVGRHGLL
;
A
#
# COMPACT_ATOMS: atom_id res chain seq x y z
N CYS A 1 8.59 -12.98 -8.40
CA CYS A 1 9.02 -12.04 -7.34
C CYS A 1 8.71 -10.62 -7.80
N THR A 2 8.19 -9.76 -6.92
CA THR A 2 7.91 -8.36 -7.23
C THR A 2 9.16 -7.54 -6.95
N THR A 3 9.80 -6.96 -7.97
CA THR A 3 11.05 -6.19 -7.82
C THR A 3 10.82 -4.73 -7.43
N PHE A 4 9.67 -4.16 -7.81
CA PHE A 4 9.24 -2.83 -7.40
C PHE A 4 7.72 -2.76 -7.35
N SER A 5 7.20 -1.86 -6.51
CA SER A 5 5.76 -1.71 -6.25
C SER A 5 5.22 -0.35 -6.68
N THR A 6 6.09 0.67 -6.67
CA THR A 6 5.77 2.05 -6.99
C THR A 6 6.72 2.58 -8.06
N ALA A 7 6.19 3.39 -8.97
CA ALA A 7 7.02 4.05 -9.98
C ALA A 7 6.43 5.40 -10.39
N GLN A 8 7.32 6.39 -10.57
CA GLN A 8 7.00 7.70 -11.12
C GLN A 8 7.57 7.82 -12.54
N ARG A 9 6.79 8.37 -13.46
CA ARG A 9 7.33 8.83 -14.75
C ARG A 9 8.05 10.16 -14.51
N VAL A 10 9.35 10.17 -14.73
CA VAL A 10 10.17 11.38 -14.67
C VAL A 10 10.29 11.97 -16.07
N VAL A 11 9.92 13.24 -16.22
CA VAL A 11 10.17 14.02 -17.44
C VAL A 11 11.24 15.04 -17.10
N VAL A 12 12.36 15.02 -17.82
CA VAL A 12 13.45 15.98 -17.64
C VAL A 12 13.15 17.19 -18.53
N ASP A 13 12.76 18.30 -17.90
CA ASP A 13 12.32 19.53 -18.57
C ASP A 13 13.23 20.74 -18.21
N GLY A 14 14.40 20.47 -17.62
CA GLY A 14 15.34 21.52 -17.20
C GLY A 14 14.94 22.27 -15.93
N SER A 15 13.81 21.92 -15.29
CA SER A 15 13.44 22.54 -14.02
C SER A 15 14.39 22.09 -12.88
N PRO A 16 15.11 23.03 -12.24
CA PRO A 16 16.20 22.69 -11.31
C PRO A 16 15.73 22.08 -9.97
N ASN A 17 14.42 22.06 -9.68
CA ASN A 17 13.86 21.65 -8.38
C ASN A 17 12.68 20.68 -8.48
N LYS A 18 12.66 19.81 -9.51
CA LYS A 18 11.59 18.82 -9.64
C LYS A 18 11.67 17.78 -8.53
N ARG A 19 10.67 17.75 -7.65
CA ARG A 19 10.55 16.71 -6.61
C ARG A 19 10.24 15.36 -7.28
N ILE A 20 11.13 14.39 -7.09
CA ILE A 20 10.95 13.01 -7.53
C ILE A 20 10.56 12.18 -6.31
N GLY A 21 9.36 11.60 -6.35
CA GLY A 21 8.89 10.65 -5.34
C GLY A 21 8.95 9.22 -5.84
N ILE A 22 8.56 8.28 -4.98
CA ILE A 22 8.41 6.86 -5.35
C ILE A 22 7.29 6.62 -6.38
N GLY A 23 6.39 7.59 -6.55
CA GLY A 23 5.31 7.55 -7.53
C GLY A 23 4.09 6.74 -7.07
N ALA A 24 3.36 6.17 -8.04
CA ALA A 24 2.12 5.46 -7.80
C ALA A 24 2.30 3.94 -7.86
N GLY A 25 1.43 3.20 -7.17
CA GLY A 25 1.37 1.74 -7.23
C GLY A 25 1.22 1.20 -8.66
N ARG A 26 1.94 0.12 -8.98
CA ARG A 26 1.90 -0.55 -10.29
C ARG A 26 1.56 -2.02 -10.11
N GLY A 27 0.45 -2.47 -10.70
CA GLY A 27 -0.05 -3.85 -10.57
C GLY A 27 -0.59 -4.20 -9.18
N LEU A 28 -0.59 -3.25 -8.25
CA LEU A 28 -1.09 -3.34 -6.88
C LEU A 28 -1.62 -1.97 -6.44
N ARG A 29 -2.21 -1.92 -5.24
CA ARG A 29 -2.73 -0.71 -4.61
C ARG A 29 -1.87 -0.34 -3.41
N THR A 30 -1.68 0.96 -3.20
CA THR A 30 -0.87 1.51 -2.09
C THR A 30 -1.77 2.25 -1.12
N TRP A 31 -1.61 1.98 0.18
CA TRP A 31 -2.40 2.57 1.25
C TRP A 31 -1.48 3.25 2.26
N LEU A 32 -1.95 4.34 2.88
CA LEU A 32 -1.27 4.95 4.02
C LEU A 32 -2.12 4.78 5.27
N VAL A 33 -1.54 4.18 6.30
CA VAL A 33 -2.20 3.91 7.59
C VAL A 33 -1.46 4.57 8.75
N LYS A 34 -2.10 4.60 9.92
CA LYS A 34 -1.42 5.00 11.16
C LYS A 34 -0.48 3.87 11.60
N PRO A 35 0.80 4.13 11.89
CA PRO A 35 1.74 3.08 12.32
C PRO A 35 1.34 2.39 13.63
N SER A 36 0.63 3.09 14.52
CA SER A 36 0.12 2.52 15.76
C SER A 36 -1.18 1.74 15.59
N ASP A 37 -1.84 1.85 14.44
CA ASP A 37 -3.16 1.26 14.19
C ASP A 37 -3.43 1.15 12.69
N HIS A 38 -3.09 -0.01 12.11
CA HIS A 38 -3.27 -0.31 10.68
C HIS A 38 -4.75 -0.37 10.25
N SER A 39 -5.69 -0.37 11.21
CA SER A 39 -7.13 -0.29 10.93
C SER A 39 -7.60 1.13 10.61
N LYS A 40 -6.70 2.12 10.58
CA LYS A 40 -7.02 3.52 10.28
C LYS A 40 -6.16 4.07 9.16
N LEU A 41 -6.81 4.51 8.09
CA LEU A 41 -6.17 5.31 7.05
C LEU A 41 -5.77 6.68 7.59
N VAL A 42 -4.64 7.21 7.12
CA VAL A 42 -4.28 8.61 7.37
C VAL A 42 -4.90 9.53 6.31
N PRO A 43 -5.23 10.79 6.66
CA PRO A 43 -5.70 11.78 5.69
C PRO A 43 -4.65 12.08 4.62
N LEU A 44 -5.10 12.59 3.47
CA LEU A 44 -4.22 13.04 2.39
C LEU A 44 -3.25 14.13 2.88
N GLY A 45 -1.97 13.97 2.55
CA GLY A 45 -0.91 14.90 2.96
C GLY A 45 -0.32 14.63 4.34
N CYS A 46 -0.91 13.72 5.13
CA CYS A 46 -0.32 13.29 6.40
C CYS A 46 0.72 12.19 6.20
N VAL A 47 1.71 12.16 7.09
CA VAL A 47 2.67 11.05 7.18
C VAL A 47 1.96 9.81 7.75
N GLY A 48 2.23 8.66 7.15
CA GLY A 48 1.72 7.36 7.57
C GLY A 48 2.63 6.23 7.11
N GLU A 49 2.25 5.01 7.47
CA GLU A 49 2.93 3.79 7.05
C GLU A 49 2.33 3.27 5.73
N LEU A 50 3.21 2.85 4.82
CA LEU A 50 2.83 2.38 3.48
C LEU A 50 2.52 0.88 3.49
N LEU A 51 1.28 0.53 3.15
CA LEU A 51 0.86 -0.86 2.90
C LEU A 51 0.63 -1.10 1.41
N LEU A 52 0.91 -2.32 0.95
CA LEU A 52 0.76 -2.76 -0.42
C LEU A 52 -0.34 -3.82 -0.49
N GLU A 53 -1.32 -3.69 -1.37
CA GLU A 53 -2.43 -4.63 -1.51
C GLU A 53 -2.50 -5.15 -2.94
N GLY A 54 -2.61 -6.47 -3.12
CA GLY A 54 -3.01 -7.07 -4.38
C GLY A 54 -2.21 -8.31 -4.75
N PRO A 55 -2.32 -8.77 -6.02
CA PRO A 55 -1.77 -10.07 -6.45
C PRO A 55 -0.24 -10.15 -6.45
N LEU A 56 0.44 -9.01 -6.28
CA LEU A 56 1.89 -8.92 -6.19
C LEU A 56 2.42 -9.08 -4.76
N VAL A 57 1.53 -9.11 -3.75
CA VAL A 57 1.86 -9.41 -2.36
C VAL A 57 2.08 -10.91 -2.21
N ALA A 58 3.09 -11.31 -1.45
CA ALA A 58 3.38 -12.72 -1.20
C ALA A 58 2.25 -13.40 -0.39
N ALA A 59 2.17 -14.72 -0.46
CA ALA A 59 1.21 -15.47 0.36
C ALA A 59 1.58 -15.49 1.86
N GLY A 60 2.83 -15.16 2.20
CA GLY A 60 3.36 -15.23 3.55
C GLY A 60 4.83 -15.61 3.57
N TYR A 61 5.36 -15.84 4.77
CA TYR A 61 6.66 -16.44 4.99
C TYR A 61 6.53 -17.97 5.03
N LEU A 62 7.41 -18.67 4.31
CA LEU A 62 7.37 -20.13 4.20
C LEU A 62 7.58 -20.80 5.56
N GLY A 63 6.59 -21.55 6.01
CA GLY A 63 6.64 -22.32 7.27
C GLY A 63 6.59 -21.46 8.54
N ASP A 64 6.27 -20.17 8.43
CA ASP A 64 6.25 -19.23 9.56
C ASP A 64 4.92 -18.47 9.57
N GLU A 65 3.88 -19.13 10.09
CA GLU A 65 2.53 -18.59 10.17
C GLU A 65 2.43 -17.39 11.13
N GLU A 66 3.22 -17.38 12.20
CA GLU A 66 3.25 -16.30 13.18
C GLU A 66 3.77 -15.01 12.55
N LYS A 67 4.93 -15.06 11.88
CA LYS A 67 5.44 -13.87 11.16
C LYS A 67 4.54 -13.50 9.99
N THR A 68 3.91 -14.49 9.35
CA THR A 68 2.94 -14.21 8.28
C THR A 68 1.76 -13.40 8.82
N ALA A 69 1.17 -13.82 9.94
CA ALA A 69 0.06 -13.10 10.55
C ALA A 69 0.47 -11.71 11.07
N ALA A 70 1.73 -11.55 11.51
CA ALA A 70 2.25 -10.27 11.99
C ALA A 70 2.54 -9.27 10.86
N ALA A 71 3.03 -9.74 9.71
CA ALA A 71 3.44 -8.88 8.60
C ALA A 71 2.34 -8.68 7.52
N PHE A 72 1.44 -9.64 7.37
CA PHE A 72 0.41 -9.62 6.33
C PHE A 72 -0.97 -9.33 6.92
N LEU A 73 -1.53 -8.18 6.58
CA LEU A 73 -2.81 -7.73 7.09
C LEU A 73 -3.93 -8.24 6.19
N LYS A 74 -4.87 -8.99 6.76
CA LYS A 74 -6.03 -9.50 6.04
C LYS A 74 -7.27 -8.67 6.35
N ASP A 75 -7.97 -8.26 5.30
CA ASP A 75 -9.32 -7.68 5.37
C ASP A 75 -9.47 -6.53 6.40
N PRO A 76 -8.62 -5.48 6.37
CA PRO A 76 -8.79 -4.37 7.29
C PRO A 76 -10.16 -3.70 7.12
N VAL A 77 -10.72 -3.18 8.23
CA VAL A 77 -12.10 -2.68 8.29
C VAL A 77 -12.42 -1.68 7.17
N TRP A 78 -11.52 -0.73 6.90
CA TRP A 78 -11.70 0.28 5.86
C TRP A 78 -11.71 -0.31 4.44
N LEU A 79 -11.06 -1.45 4.21
CA LEU A 79 -11.04 -2.13 2.92
C LEU A 79 -12.35 -2.85 2.67
N VAL A 80 -12.85 -3.55 3.69
CA VAL A 80 -14.11 -4.30 3.64
C VAL A 80 -15.31 -3.37 3.63
N GLN A 81 -15.26 -2.23 4.34
CA GLN A 81 -16.33 -1.24 4.35
C GLN A 81 -16.41 -0.45 3.03
N GLY A 82 -15.26 -0.15 2.41
CA GLY A 82 -15.20 0.68 1.21
C GLY A 82 -15.56 2.14 1.47
N THR A 83 -15.92 2.85 0.41
CA THR A 83 -16.26 4.28 0.41
C THR A 83 -17.49 4.52 -0.47
N SER A 84 -18.04 5.74 -0.45
CA SER A 84 -19.15 6.12 -1.34
C SER A 84 -18.82 5.97 -2.84
N ARG A 85 -17.53 5.99 -3.22
CA ARG A 85 -17.08 5.85 -4.61
C ARG A 85 -16.58 4.45 -4.97
N HIS A 86 -16.31 3.60 -3.98
CA HIS A 86 -15.70 2.29 -4.19
C HIS A 86 -16.32 1.28 -3.23
N VAL A 87 -16.92 0.23 -3.78
CA VAL A 87 -17.43 -0.89 -2.98
C VAL A 87 -16.28 -1.52 -2.20
N GLY A 88 -16.58 -1.92 -0.96
CA GLY A 88 -15.64 -2.66 -0.13
C GLY A 88 -15.23 -4.00 -0.74
N ARG A 89 -14.08 -4.51 -0.32
CA ARG A 89 -13.55 -5.78 -0.81
C ARG A 89 -12.71 -6.48 0.25
N HIS A 90 -12.43 -7.75 -0.01
CA HIS A 90 -11.47 -8.55 0.75
C HIS A 90 -10.10 -8.51 0.07
N GLY A 91 -9.03 -8.54 0.85
CA GLY A 91 -7.66 -8.45 0.36
C GLY A 91 -6.62 -8.78 1.43
N LEU A 92 -5.43 -9.13 0.93
CA LEU A 92 -4.22 -9.31 1.73
C LEU A 92 -3.26 -8.17 1.42
N LEU A 93 -2.66 -7.61 2.46
CA LEU A 93 -1.69 -6.52 2.41
C LEU A 93 -0.39 -6.90 3.09
#